data_AF-A0A6B2QMI7-F1
#
_entry.id   AF-A0A6B2QMI7-F1
#
_cell.length_a   1.000
_cell.length_b   1.000
_cell.length_c   1.000
_cell.angle_alpha   90.00
_cell.angle_beta   90.00
_cell.angle_gamma   90.00
#
_symmetry.space_group_name_H-M   'P 1'
#
loop_
_entity.id
_entity.type
_entity.pdbx_description
1 polymer ?
#
loop_
_entity_poly.entity_id
_entity_poly.type
_entity_poly.pdbx_seq_one_letter_code
_entity_poly.pdbx_strand_id
1 'polypeptide(L)'
;SVIFILSGLGKIFQYSSNAGYMESMGVSSALLPLAILVEFGGGFLVLIGLQTRLAAFLLFGFSLVAAVLFHSGSDMNSQIMFMKNISMAGGLLALVIFGAGGLSVDKKLK
;
A
#
# COMPACT_ATOMS: atom_id res chain seq x y z
N SER A 1 -4.49 -1.18 -7.10
CA SER A 1 -4.99 -2.26 -6.23
C SER A 1 -4.10 -3.50 -6.26
N VAL A 2 -3.94 -4.18 -7.41
CA VAL A 2 -3.24 -5.49 -7.52
C VAL A 2 -1.85 -5.52 -6.88
N ILE A 3 -1.03 -4.52 -7.12
CA ILE A 3 0.33 -4.45 -6.55
C ILE A 3 0.35 -4.48 -5.01
N PHE A 4 -0.64 -3.86 -4.36
CA PHE A 4 -0.78 -3.88 -2.90
C PHE A 4 -1.25 -5.26 -2.40
N ILE A 5 -2.19 -5.88 -3.12
CA ILE A 5 -2.67 -7.23 -2.81
C ILE A 5 -1.52 -8.22 -2.85
N LEU A 6 -0.73 -8.20 -3.93
CA LEU A 6 0.43 -9.09 -4.07
C LEU A 6 1.52 -8.79 -3.04
N SER A 7 1.76 -7.51 -2.72
CA SER A 7 2.73 -7.15 -1.68
C SER A 7 2.30 -7.65 -0.29
N GLY A 8 1.04 -7.47 0.08
CA GLY A 8 0.48 -7.96 1.34
C GLY A 8 0.49 -9.48 1.43
N LEU A 9 0.13 -10.20 0.36
CA LEU A 9 0.28 -11.66 0.30
C LEU A 9 1.74 -12.09 0.45
N GLY A 10 2.68 -11.38 -0.21
CA GLY A 10 4.10 -11.62 -0.05
C GLY A 10 4.55 -11.50 1.41
N LYS A 11 4.05 -10.51 2.13
CA LYS A 11 4.31 -10.32 3.57
C LYS A 11 3.69 -11.41 4.45
N ILE A 12 2.54 -11.97 4.08
CA ILE A 12 1.94 -13.11 4.78
C ILE A 12 2.79 -14.37 4.58
N PHE A 13 3.13 -14.70 3.34
CA PHE A 13 3.86 -15.94 3.03
C PHE A 13 5.34 -15.88 3.43
N GLN A 14 5.93 -14.68 3.50
CA GLN A 14 7.33 -14.46 3.87
C GLN A 14 7.42 -13.62 5.15
N TYR A 15 6.59 -13.92 6.14
CA TYR A 15 6.43 -13.12 7.35
C TYR A 15 7.76 -12.88 8.08
N SER A 16 8.49 -13.96 8.40
CA SER A 16 9.77 -13.87 9.13
C SER A 16 10.82 -13.03 8.39
N SER A 17 10.92 -13.20 7.06
CA SER A 17 11.85 -12.43 6.24
C SER A 17 11.50 -10.95 6.21
N ASN A 18 10.20 -10.62 6.10
CA ASN A 18 9.75 -9.23 6.12
C ASN A 18 9.93 -8.59 7.50
N ALA A 19 9.67 -9.33 8.58
CA ALA A 19 9.91 -8.86 9.94
C ALA A 19 11.40 -8.53 10.16
N GLY A 20 12.29 -9.43 9.75
CA GLY A 20 13.74 -9.20 9.83
C GLY A 20 14.19 -8.00 8.99
N TYR A 21 13.63 -7.83 7.79
CA TYR A 21 13.92 -6.67 6.95
C TYR A 21 13.45 -5.35 7.58
N MET A 22 12.27 -5.33 8.20
CA MET A 22 11.77 -4.15 8.93
C MET A 22 12.72 -3.75 10.07
N GLU A 23 13.13 -4.71 10.89
CA GLU A 23 14.08 -4.46 11.98
C GLU A 23 15.43 -3.96 11.45
N SER A 24 15.91 -4.50 10.32
CA SER A 24 17.15 -4.03 9.68
C SER A 24 17.08 -2.58 9.19
N MET A 25 15.88 -2.07 8.94
CA MET A 25 15.59 -0.69 8.55
C MET A 25 15.19 0.19 9.75
N GLY A 26 15.29 -0.33 10.99
CA GLY A 26 14.94 0.39 12.22
C GLY A 26 13.42 0.52 12.48
N VAL A 27 12.60 -0.29 11.80
CA VAL A 27 11.14 -0.31 11.97
C VAL A 27 10.75 -1.55 12.75
N SER A 28 10.01 -1.38 13.85
CA SER A 28 9.58 -2.52 14.66
C SER A 28 8.69 -3.48 13.86
N SER A 29 9.04 -4.76 13.91
CA SER A 29 8.29 -5.87 13.32
C SER A 29 6.87 -6.03 13.87
N ALA A 30 6.56 -5.44 15.03
CA ALA A 30 5.20 -5.37 15.58
C ALA A 30 4.21 -4.62 14.66
N LEU A 31 4.72 -3.78 13.75
CA LEU A 31 3.92 -3.06 12.76
C LEU A 31 3.60 -3.90 11.51
N LEU A 32 4.21 -5.08 11.35
CA LEU A 32 4.03 -5.91 10.15
C LEU A 32 2.57 -6.34 9.93
N PRO A 33 1.79 -6.76 10.95
CA PRO A 33 0.38 -7.07 10.77
C PRO A 33 -0.43 -5.86 10.27
N LEU A 34 -0.10 -4.65 10.74
CA LEU A 34 -0.74 -3.42 10.29
C LEU A 34 -0.39 -3.12 8.82
N ALA A 35 0.88 -3.27 8.44
CA ALA A 35 1.30 -3.12 7.04
C ALA A 35 0.57 -4.11 6.11
N ILE A 36 0.47 -5.37 6.51
CA ILE A 36 -0.30 -6.41 5.79
C ILE A 36 -1.76 -6.00 5.66
N LEU A 37 -2.39 -5.55 6.75
CA LEU A 37 -3.80 -5.15 6.73
C LEU A 37 -4.03 -3.97 5.78
N VAL A 38 -3.16 -2.97 5.80
CA VAL A 38 -3.27 -1.79 4.93
C VAL A 38 -3.05 -2.16 3.47
N GLU A 39 -2.01 -2.92 3.13
CA GLU A 39 -1.72 -3.28 1.74
C GLU A 39 -2.72 -4.30 1.18
N PHE A 40 -2.90 -5.43 1.86
CA PHE A 40 -3.78 -6.49 1.38
C PHE A 40 -5.24 -6.05 1.48
N GLY A 41 -5.66 -5.61 2.66
CA GLY A 41 -7.04 -5.17 2.90
C GLY A 41 -7.38 -3.92 2.10
N GLY A 42 -6.55 -2.87 2.16
CA GLY A 42 -6.75 -1.67 1.37
C GLY A 42 -6.71 -1.94 -0.13
N GLY A 43 -5.79 -2.78 -0.59
CA GLY A 43 -5.69 -3.18 -2.00
C GLY A 43 -6.95 -3.89 -2.49
N PHE A 44 -7.52 -4.78 -1.66
CA PHE A 44 -8.76 -5.50 -1.95
C PHE A 44 -9.98 -4.57 -1.94
N LEU A 45 -10.11 -3.69 -0.95
CA LEU A 45 -11.16 -2.68 -0.87
C LEU A 45 -11.19 -1.77 -2.10
N VAL A 46 -10.02 -1.30 -2.56
CA VAL A 46 -9.92 -0.53 -3.81
C VAL A 46 -10.28 -1.38 -5.03
N LEU A 47 -9.93 -2.67 -5.07
CA LEU A 47 -10.25 -3.55 -6.20
C LEU A 47 -11.76 -3.71 -6.40
N ILE A 48 -12.49 -4.00 -5.32
CA ILE A 48 -13.95 -4.19 -5.39
C ILE A 48 -14.72 -2.86 -5.37
N GLY A 49 -14.03 -1.76 -5.07
CA GLY A 49 -14.62 -0.44 -4.94
C GLY A 49 -15.51 -0.32 -3.70
N LEU A 50 -15.07 -0.84 -2.55
CA LEU A 50 -15.74 -0.73 -1.26
C LEU A 50 -14.92 0.19 -0.35
N GLN A 51 -15.55 1.18 0.28
CA GLN A 51 -14.90 2.22 1.08
C GLN A 51 -13.67 2.82 0.36
N THR A 52 -13.79 3.04 -0.95
CA THR A 52 -12.64 3.27 -1.85
C THR A 52 -11.83 4.50 -1.43
N ARG A 53 -12.49 5.57 -0.98
CA ARG A 53 -11.81 6.79 -0.52
C ARG A 53 -10.97 6.55 0.72
N LEU A 54 -11.50 5.82 1.70
CA LEU A 54 -10.79 5.51 2.94
C LEU A 54 -9.61 4.57 2.66
N ALA A 55 -9.86 3.50 1.90
CA ALA A 55 -8.82 2.55 1.51
C ALA A 55 -7.70 3.22 0.70
N ALA A 56 -8.05 4.09 -0.26
CA ALA A 56 -7.09 4.84 -1.05
C ALA A 56 -6.27 5.81 -0.20
N PHE A 57 -6.89 6.46 0.79
CA PHE A 57 -6.19 7.38 1.70
C PHE A 57 -5.16 6.65 2.57
N LEU A 58 -5.53 5.49 3.12
CA LEU A 58 -4.60 4.66 3.91
C LEU A 58 -3.45 4.14 3.07
N LEU A 59 -3.73 3.62 1.87
CA LEU A 59 -2.71 3.19 0.93
C LEU A 59 -1.81 4.34 0.46
N PHE A 60 -2.36 5.54 0.30
CA PHE A 60 -1.61 6.74 -0.08
C PHE A 60 -0.55 7.06 0.97
N GLY A 61 -0.97 7.15 2.24
CA GLY A 61 -0.05 7.37 3.36
C GLY A 61 0.98 6.23 3.47
N PHE A 62 0.54 4.99 3.34
CA PHE A 62 1.41 3.82 3.34
C PHE A 62 2.48 3.90 2.24
N SER A 63 2.13 4.24 1.00
CA SER A 63 3.09 4.37 -0.10
C SER A 63 4.15 5.43 0.17
N LEU A 64 3.77 6.59 0.73
CA LEU A 64 4.73 7.64 1.08
C LEU A 64 5.68 7.18 2.18
N VAL A 65 5.15 6.58 3.25
CA VAL A 65 5.96 6.04 4.35
C VAL A 65 6.89 4.94 3.84
N ALA A 66 6.39 4.04 3.00
CA ALA A 66 7.19 2.95 2.45
C ALA A 66 8.32 3.45 1.54
N ALA A 67 8.06 4.48 0.72
CA ALA A 67 9.08 5.12 -0.10
C ALA A 67 10.25 5.64 0.74
N VAL A 68 9.94 6.41 1.78
CA VAL A 68 10.95 7.06 2.62
C VAL A 68 11.69 6.06 3.49
N LEU A 69 10.99 5.10 4.10
CA LEU A 69 11.62 4.18 5.06
C LEU A 69 12.38 3.02 4.38
N PHE A 70 11.89 2.51 3.25
CA PHE A 70 12.45 1.28 2.65
C PHE A 70 13.20 1.51 1.32
N HIS A 71 13.07 2.69 0.71
CA HIS A 71 13.56 2.92 -0.65
C HIS A 71 14.34 4.23 -0.84
N SER A 72 14.89 4.80 0.23
CA SER A 72 15.67 6.06 0.18
C SER A 72 17.16 5.88 -0.18
N GLY A 73 17.57 4.70 -0.65
CA GLY A 73 18.95 4.42 -1.06
C GLY A 73 19.36 5.18 -2.33
N SER A 74 20.67 5.39 -2.51
CA SER A 74 21.23 6.07 -3.69
C SER A 74 21.38 5.16 -4.91
N ASP A 75 21.28 3.85 -4.74
CA ASP A 75 21.35 2.89 -5.83
C ASP A 75 20.11 2.95 -6.74
N MET A 76 20.28 2.55 -7.99
CA MET A 76 19.23 2.62 -9.01
C MET A 76 17.96 1.86 -8.61
N ASN A 77 18.11 0.71 -7.94
CA ASN A 77 16.95 -0.09 -7.54
C ASN A 77 16.13 0.61 -6.45
N SER A 78 16.79 1.21 -5.46
CA SER A 78 16.13 2.06 -4.45
C SER A 78 15.38 3.23 -5.10
N GLN A 79 16.01 3.95 -6.02
CA GLN A 79 15.37 5.07 -6.73
C GLN A 79 14.12 4.62 -7.53
N ILE A 80 14.19 3.48 -8.21
CA ILE A 80 13.04 2.91 -8.93
C ILE A 80 11.90 2.57 -7.96
N MET A 81 12.20 1.92 -6.83
CA MET A 81 11.20 1.53 -5.85
C MET A 81 10.58 2.74 -5.13
N PHE A 82 11.37 3.78 -4.90
CA PHE A 82 10.89 5.06 -4.39
C PHE A 82 9.89 5.68 -5.37
N MET A 83 10.29 5.84 -6.64
CA MET A 83 9.44 6.44 -7.66
C MET A 83 8.17 5.64 -7.91
N LYS A 84 8.24 4.30 -7.88
CA LYS A 84 7.07 3.43 -7.91
C LYS A 84 6.06 3.81 -6.82
N ASN A 85 6.52 3.98 -5.58
CA ASN A 85 5.64 4.34 -4.46
C ASN A 85 5.08 5.76 -4.58
N ILE A 86 5.87 6.73 -5.03
CA ILE A 86 5.38 8.10 -5.29
C ILE A 86 4.33 8.12 -6.41
N SER A 87 4.56 7.41 -7.51
CA SER A 87 3.58 7.29 -8.60
C SER A 87 2.28 6.63 -8.14
N MET A 88 2.36 5.57 -7.32
CA MET A 88 1.18 4.95 -6.73
C MET A 88 0.43 5.90 -5.81
N ALA A 89 1.14 6.66 -4.97
CA ALA A 89 0.55 7.67 -4.10
C ALA A 89 -0.25 8.71 -4.92
N GLY A 90 0.31 9.21 -6.03
CA GLY A 90 -0.41 10.11 -6.94
C GLY A 90 -1.71 9.52 -7.49
N GLY A 91 -1.69 8.27 -7.94
CA GLY A 91 -2.89 7.57 -8.42
C GLY A 91 -3.93 7.31 -7.32
N LEU A 92 -3.49 7.00 -6.11
CA LEU A 92 -4.38 6.80 -4.96
C LEU A 92 -5.03 8.11 -4.51
N LEU A 93 -4.30 9.23 -4.53
CA LEU A 93 -4.84 10.54 -4.22
C LEU A 93 -5.97 10.93 -5.19
N ALA A 94 -5.83 10.58 -6.47
CA ALA A 94 -6.92 10.75 -7.43
C ALA A 94 -8.17 9.95 -7.02
N LEU A 95 -8.03 8.71 -6.53
CA LEU A 95 -9.15 7.92 -6.01
C LEU A 95 -9.73 8.49 -4.71
N VAL A 96 -8.92 9.12 -3.86
CA VAL A 96 -9.42 9.84 -2.68
C VAL A 96 -10.34 10.99 -3.11
N ILE A 97 -9.92 11.78 -4.10
CA ILE A 97 -10.64 12.97 -4.58
C ILE A 97 -11.90 12.56 -5.36
N PHE A 98 -11.74 11.75 -6.40
CA PHE A 98 -12.83 11.42 -7.33
C PHE A 98 -13.72 10.28 -6.83
N GLY A 99 -13.22 9.43 -5.93
CA GLY A 99 -13.94 8.28 -5.41
C GLY A 99 -13.99 7.10 -6.39
N ALA A 100 -14.83 6.13 -6.05
CA ALA A 100 -15.01 4.91 -6.82
C ALA A 100 -15.91 5.14 -8.05
N GLY A 101 -15.53 4.62 -9.21
CA GLY A 101 -16.30 4.75 -10.46
C GLY A 101 -17.65 4.01 -10.45
N GLY A 102 -18.38 4.08 -11.56
CA GLY A 102 -19.77 3.61 -11.66
C GLY A 102 -20.02 2.10 -11.46
N LEU A 103 -18.97 1.28 -11.49
CA LEU A 103 -19.04 -0.18 -11.28
C LEU A 103 -18.72 -0.60 -9.83
N SER A 104 -18.45 0.36 -8.94
CA SER A 104 -18.08 0.10 -7.55
C SER A 104 -19.22 -0.42 -6.69
N VAL A 105 -18.87 -1.19 -5.66
CA VAL A 105 -19.82 -1.57 -4.60
C VAL A 105 -20.31 -0.34 -3.84
N ASP A 106 -19.45 0.66 -3.63
CA ASP A 106 -19.79 1.96 -3.03
C ASP A 106 -21.00 2.63 -3.68
N LYS A 107 -21.18 2.48 -4.99
CA LYS A 107 -22.34 3.03 -5.71
C LYS A 107 -23.60 2.20 -5.54
N LYS A 108 -23.47 0.88 -5.40
CA LYS A 108 -24.62 -0.03 -5.21
C LYS A 108 -25.19 0.00 -3.80
N LEU A 109 -24.42 0.47 -2.82
CA LEU A 109 -24.81 0.60 -1.42
C LEU A 109 -25.38 1.98 -1.06
N LYS A 110 -25.37 2.94 -1.99
CA LYS A 110 -26.01 4.26 -1.86
C LYS A 110 -27.36 4.25 -2.56
#